data_AF-A0A7C2S180-F1
#
_entry.id   AF-A0A7C2S180-F1
#
_cell.length_a   1.000
_cell.length_b   1.000
_cell.length_c   1.000
_cell.angle_alpha   90.00
_cell.angle_beta   90.00
_cell.angle_gamma   90.00
#
_symmetry.space_group_name_H-M   'P 1'
#
loop_
_entity.id
_entity.type
_entity.pdbx_description
1 polymer ?
#
loop_
_entity_poly.entity_id
_entity_poly.type
_entity_poly.pdbx_seq_one_letter_code
_entity_poly.pdbx_strand_id
1 'polypeptide(L)'
;MNDYLLRLIALSFALAWLTEAAVEYLIGYLADVFEKLKPIKPFLPYVALAVAEGLVFYYQIDLLTVIPDVNITPIGIALTGFIVSRGAGFVNDFLTFIKGYLVGK
;
A
#
# COMPACT_ATOMS: atom_id res chain seq x y z
N MET A 1 -2.00 -20.28 13.03
CA MET A 1 -1.71 -18.85 12.75
C MET A 1 -2.60 -18.04 13.67
N ASN A 2 -2.05 -17.10 14.44
CA ASN A 2 -2.80 -16.37 15.47
C ASN A 2 -3.87 -15.47 14.80
N ASP A 3 -5.10 -15.43 15.34
CA ASP A 3 -6.21 -14.66 14.75
C ASP A 3 -5.87 -13.18 14.57
N TYR A 4 -5.06 -12.63 15.49
CA TYR A 4 -4.53 -11.27 15.42
C TYR A 4 -3.72 -11.01 14.14
N LEU A 5 -2.85 -11.95 13.78
CA LEU A 5 -1.94 -11.86 12.66
C LEU A 5 -2.72 -11.85 11.33
N LEU A 6 -3.74 -12.70 11.23
CA LEU A 6 -4.64 -12.73 10.08
C LEU A 6 -5.41 -11.41 9.93
N ARG A 7 -5.90 -10.84 11.03
CA ARG A 7 -6.61 -9.53 11.02
C ARG A 7 -5.70 -8.38 10.61
N LEU A 8 -4.46 -8.35 11.11
CA LEU A 8 -3.49 -7.31 10.78
C LEU A 8 -3.10 -7.34 9.29
N ILE A 9 -2.83 -8.54 8.75
CA ILE A 9 -2.56 -8.72 7.33
C ILE A 9 -3.78 -8.32 6.49
N ALA A 10 -4.98 -8.81 6.83
CA ALA A 10 -6.20 -8.50 6.10
C ALA A 10 -6.51 -6.98 6.10
N LEU A 11 -6.33 -6.31 7.24
CA LEU A 11 -6.50 -4.86 7.37
C LEU A 11 -5.49 -4.12 6.50
N SER A 12 -4.23 -4.56 6.48
CA SER A 12 -3.17 -3.93 5.69
C SER A 12 -3.44 -4.06 4.18
N PHE A 13 -3.90 -5.21 3.71
CA PHE A 13 -4.34 -5.39 2.33
C PHE A 13 -5.56 -4.53 1.97
N ALA A 14 -6.55 -4.48 2.86
CA ALA A 14 -7.74 -3.64 2.64
C ALA A 14 -7.37 -2.15 2.57
N LEU A 15 -6.48 -1.68 3.46
CA LEU A 15 -5.97 -0.31 3.45
C LEU A 15 -5.15 -0.01 2.21
N ALA A 16 -4.32 -0.94 1.76
CA ALA A 16 -3.50 -0.78 0.57
C ALA A 16 -4.38 -0.60 -0.69
N TRP A 17 -5.35 -1.49 -0.87
CA TRP A 17 -6.30 -1.41 -1.97
C TRP A 17 -7.18 -0.15 -1.88
N LEU A 18 -7.70 0.17 -0.70
CA LEU A 18 -8.56 1.34 -0.51
C LEU A 18 -7.80 2.64 -0.78
N THR A 19 -6.54 2.74 -0.36
CA THR A 19 -5.70 3.91 -0.59
C THR A 19 -5.47 4.14 -2.08
N GLU A 20 -5.11 3.08 -2.81
CA GLU A 20 -4.89 3.15 -4.25
C GLU A 20 -6.18 3.48 -5.02
N ALA A 21 -7.27 2.78 -4.71
CA ALA A 21 -8.56 3.02 -5.36
C ALA A 21 -9.11 4.42 -5.07
N ALA A 22 -8.99 4.91 -3.83
CA ALA A 22 -9.43 6.23 -3.46
C ALA A 22 -8.60 7.33 -4.14
N VAL A 23 -7.26 7.18 -4.20
CA VAL A 23 -6.40 8.17 -4.85
C VAL A 23 -6.63 8.21 -6.35
N GLU A 24 -6.78 7.05 -6.99
CA GLU A 24 -7.09 6.98 -8.43
C GLU A 24 -8.48 7.56 -8.72
N TYR A 25 -9.50 7.21 -7.93
CA TYR A 25 -10.84 7.72 -8.13
C TYR A 25 -10.97 9.23 -7.86
N LEU A 26 -10.33 9.72 -6.79
CA LEU A 26 -10.46 11.12 -6.39
C LEU A 26 -9.55 12.05 -7.20
N ILE A 27 -8.38 11.60 -7.62
CA ILE A 27 -7.36 12.47 -8.23
C ILE A 27 -7.07 12.02 -9.68
N GLY A 28 -6.90 10.71 -9.90
CA GLY A 28 -6.67 10.16 -11.24
C GLY A 28 -7.82 10.45 -12.21
N TYR A 29 -9.06 10.19 -11.80
CA TYR A 29 -10.25 10.46 -12.59
C TYR A 29 -10.43 11.97 -12.86
N LEU A 30 -10.20 12.83 -11.86
CA LEU A 30 -10.23 14.28 -12.07
C LEU A 30 -9.19 14.73 -13.09
N ALA A 31 -8.01 14.10 -13.10
CA ALA A 31 -6.97 14.35 -14.09
C ALA A 31 -7.33 13.90 -15.51
N ASP A 32 -8.21 12.90 -15.66
CA ASP A 32 -8.75 12.50 -16.96
C ASP A 32 -9.82 13.46 -17.49
N VAL A 33 -10.68 13.96 -16.60
CA VAL A 33 -11.75 14.89 -16.96
C VAL A 33 -11.19 16.27 -17.31
N PHE A 34 -10.18 16.75 -16.58
CA PHE A 34 -9.60 18.08 -16.78
C PHE A 34 -8.19 18.00 -17.35
N GLU A 35 -8.02 18.40 -18.62
CA GLU A 35 -6.70 18.33 -19.29
C GLU A 35 -5.58 19.08 -18.55
N LYS A 36 -5.92 20.14 -17.82
CA LYS A 36 -4.96 20.91 -17.00
C LYS A 36 -4.37 20.12 -15.84
N LEU A 37 -5.06 19.06 -15.39
CA LEU A 37 -4.66 18.22 -14.26
C LEU A 37 -3.90 16.96 -14.71
N LYS A 38 -3.83 16.66 -16.02
CA LYS A 38 -3.01 15.55 -16.57
C LYS A 38 -1.56 15.53 -16.05
N PRO A 39 -0.85 16.68 -15.87
CA PRO A 39 0.50 16.68 -15.32
C PRO A 39 0.61 16.16 -13.87
N ILE A 40 -0.50 16.00 -13.15
CA ILE A 40 -0.53 15.50 -11.76
C ILE A 40 -0.49 13.97 -11.71
N LYS A 41 -0.90 13.28 -12.80
CA LYS A 41 -0.95 11.81 -12.84
C LYS A 41 0.34 11.08 -12.43
N PRO A 42 1.55 11.52 -12.85
CA PRO A 42 2.79 10.90 -12.40
C PRO A 42 3.02 11.01 -10.88
N PHE A 43 2.32 11.93 -10.21
CA PHE A 43 2.45 12.15 -8.77
C PHE A 43 1.46 11.36 -7.91
N LEU A 44 0.48 10.69 -8.53
CA LEU A 44 -0.50 9.85 -7.81
C LEU A 44 0.16 8.82 -6.87
N PRO A 45 1.28 8.16 -7.22
CA PRO A 45 1.95 7.25 -6.30
C PRO A 45 2.46 7.93 -5.02
N TYR A 46 2.92 9.19 -5.11
CA TYR A 46 3.36 9.95 -3.93
C TYR A 46 2.17 10.41 -3.09
N VAL A 47 1.03 10.69 -3.72
CA VAL A 47 -0.20 10.99 -2.97
C VAL A 47 -0.71 9.74 -2.24
N ALA A 48 -0.68 8.57 -2.90
CA ALA A 48 -0.99 7.30 -2.26
C ALA A 48 -0.04 6.99 -1.11
N LEU A 49 1.26 7.29 -1.25
CA LEU A 49 2.22 7.19 -0.16
C LEU A 49 1.85 8.10 1.01
N ALA A 50 1.60 9.39 0.77
CA ALA A 50 1.25 10.33 1.83
C ALA A 50 -0.04 9.92 2.57
N VAL A 51 -1.06 9.43 1.84
CA VAL A 51 -2.31 8.94 2.43
C VAL A 51 -2.08 7.66 3.23
N ALA A 52 -1.33 6.70 2.68
CA ALA A 52 -0.99 5.45 3.36
C ALA A 52 -0.24 5.73 4.67
N GLU A 53 0.82 6.55 4.63
CA GLU A 53 1.59 7.00 5.80
C GLU A 53 0.65 7.62 6.84
N GLY A 54 -0.20 8.57 6.45
CA GLY A 54 -1.16 9.19 7.37
C GLY A 54 -2.08 8.16 8.05
N LEU A 55 -2.59 7.18 7.30
CA LEU A 55 -3.47 6.13 7.83
C LEU A 55 -2.73 5.20 8.79
N VAL A 56 -1.54 4.71 8.42
CA VAL A 56 -0.79 3.77 9.28
C VAL A 56 -0.29 4.46 10.56
N PHE A 57 0.07 5.74 10.50
CA PHE A 57 0.42 6.53 11.69
C PHE A 57 -0.79 6.77 12.58
N TYR A 58 -1.94 7.10 12.00
CA TYR A 58 -3.19 7.31 12.75
C TYR A 58 -3.64 6.04 13.49
N TYR A 59 -3.58 4.89 12.81
CA TYR A 59 -3.99 3.60 13.38
C TYR A 59 -2.86 2.85 14.10
N GLN A 60 -1.66 3.43 14.18
CA GLN A 60 -0.45 2.82 14.75
C GLN A 60 -0.16 1.41 14.19
N ILE A 61 -0.33 1.25 12.88
CA ILE A 61 -0.16 -0.04 12.21
C ILE A 61 1.32 -0.23 11.90
N ASP A 62 1.93 -1.23 12.53
CA ASP A 62 3.30 -1.67 12.27
C ASP A 62 3.29 -3.15 11.88
N LEU A 63 3.44 -3.44 10.60
CA LEU A 63 3.52 -4.79 10.05
C LEU A 63 4.70 -5.58 10.58
N LEU A 64 5.77 -4.94 11.06
CA LEU A 64 6.94 -5.65 11.61
C LEU A 64 6.63 -6.34 12.94
N THR A 65 5.55 -5.96 13.62
CA THR A 65 5.02 -6.66 14.79
C THR A 65 4.54 -8.09 14.50
N VAL A 66 4.49 -8.49 13.23
CA VAL A 66 4.33 -9.88 12.82
C VAL A 66 5.49 -10.76 13.29
N ILE A 67 6.68 -10.17 13.47
CA ILE A 67 7.87 -10.83 14.00
C ILE A 67 7.75 -10.85 15.53
N PRO A 68 7.85 -12.04 16.17
CA PRO A 68 7.82 -12.13 17.63
C PRO A 68 8.84 -11.18 18.28
N ASP A 69 8.44 -10.60 19.42
CA ASP A 69 9.26 -9.69 20.23
C ASP A 69 9.63 -8.34 19.57
N VAL A 70 9.05 -8.03 18.40
CA VAL A 70 9.14 -6.69 17.79
C VAL A 70 8.00 -5.82 18.30
N ASN A 71 8.38 -4.73 18.98
CA ASN A 71 7.43 -3.71 19.41
C ASN A 71 7.11 -2.75 18.27
N ILE A 72 5.96 -2.08 18.38
CA ILE A 72 5.58 -0.99 17.47
C ILE A 72 6.65 0.10 17.55
N THR A 73 7.19 0.50 16.40
CA THR A 73 8.14 1.60 16.30
C THR A 73 7.69 2.61 15.24
N PRO A 74 8.02 3.91 15.37
CA PRO A 74 7.74 4.88 14.31
C PRO A 74 8.33 4.49 12.96
N ILE A 75 9.49 3.81 12.97
CA ILE A 75 10.15 3.30 11.76
C ILE A 75 9.34 2.16 11.15
N GLY A 76 8.87 1.20 11.95
CA GLY A 76 8.06 0.10 11.46
C GLY A 76 6.70 0.54 10.92
N ILE A 77 6.09 1.56 11.54
CA ILE A 77 4.90 2.24 11.01
C ILE A 77 5.19 2.88 9.65
N ALA A 78 6.28 3.65 9.51
CA ALA A 78 6.63 4.28 8.23
C ALA A 78 6.90 3.23 7.13
N LEU A 79 7.65 2.17 7.45
CA LEU A 79 7.87 1.06 6.52
C LEU A 79 6.56 0.37 6.12
N THR A 80 5.60 0.29 7.06
CA THR A 80 4.27 -0.23 6.78
C THR A 80 3.50 0.69 5.83
N GLY A 81 3.56 2.00 6.02
CA GLY A 81 2.97 3.00 5.13
C GLY A 81 3.49 2.86 3.70
N PHE A 82 4.81 2.72 3.56
CA PHE A 82 5.44 2.45 2.27
C PHE A 82 4.98 1.13 1.63
N ILE A 83 4.86 0.05 2.41
CA ILE A 83 4.35 -1.24 1.88
C ILE A 83 2.91 -1.09 1.41
N VAL A 84 2.06 -0.48 2.24
CA VAL A 84 0.63 -0.25 1.97
C VAL A 84 0.44 0.64 0.75
N SER A 85 1.27 1.68 0.57
CA SER A 85 1.15 2.59 -0.57
C SER A 85 1.50 1.98 -1.91
N ARG A 86 2.25 0.87 -1.92
CA ARG A 86 2.58 0.15 -3.16
C ARG A 86 1.51 -0.83 -3.61
N GLY A 87 0.45 -1.02 -2.81
CA GLY A 87 -0.84 -1.56 -3.24
C GLY A 87 -0.78 -2.78 -4.15
N ALA A 88 -1.62 -2.76 -5.19
CA ALA A 88 -1.70 -3.75 -6.25
C ALA A 88 -0.42 -3.81 -7.10
N GLY A 89 0.39 -2.75 -7.13
CA GLY A 89 1.71 -2.75 -7.77
C GLY A 89 2.62 -3.82 -7.20
N PHE A 90 2.71 -3.93 -5.87
CA PHE A 90 3.49 -5.00 -5.22
C PHE A 90 2.92 -6.39 -5.52
N VAL A 91 1.59 -6.56 -5.50
CA VAL A 91 0.94 -7.83 -5.83
C VAL A 91 1.22 -8.22 -7.29
N ASN A 92 1.14 -7.27 -8.22
CA ASN A 92 1.37 -7.51 -9.63
C ASN A 92 2.85 -7.79 -9.93
N ASP A 93 3.77 -7.08 -9.29
CA ASP A 93 5.22 -7.33 -9.35
C ASP A 93 5.55 -8.73 -8.79
N PHE A 94 4.96 -9.09 -7.64
CA PHE A 94 5.13 -10.40 -7.01
C PHE A 94 4.56 -11.53 -7.87
N LEU A 95 3.36 -11.36 -8.43
CA LEU A 95 2.77 -12.31 -9.37
C LEU A 95 3.61 -12.44 -10.66
N THR A 96 4.18 -11.34 -11.14
CA THR A 96 5.07 -11.34 -12.32
C THR A 96 6.37 -12.08 -12.02
N PHE A 97 6.97 -11.86 -10.84
CA PHE A 97 8.13 -12.60 -10.36
C PHE A 97 7.85 -14.11 -10.29
N ILE A 98 6.73 -14.51 -9.67
CA ILE A 98 6.35 -15.92 -9.56
C ILE A 98 6.11 -16.53 -10.96
N LYS A 99 5.39 -15.83 -11.85
CA LYS A 99 5.17 -16.29 -13.22
C LYS A 99 6.49 -16.47 -13.97
N GLY A 100 7.42 -15.52 -13.84
CA GLY A 100 8.76 -15.63 -14.44
C GLY A 100 9.55 -16.85 -13.92
N TYR A 101 9.42 -17.16 -12.62
CA TYR A 101 10.06 -18.33 -12.02
C TYR A 101 9.41 -19.67 -12.43
N LEU A 102 8.09 -19.69 -12.63
CA LEU A 102 7.34 -20.89 -13.01
C LEU A 102 7.36 -21.18 -14.51
N VAL A 103 7.43 -20.14 -15.36
CA VAL A 103 7.47 -20.25 -16.83
C VAL A 103 8.90 -20.30 -17.37
N GLY A 104 9.89 -19.86 -16.57
CA GLY A 104 11.32 -20.02 -16.84
C GLY A 104 11.88 -21.43 -16.55
N LYS A 105 11.02 -22.43 -16.35
CA LYS A 105 11.34 -23.85 -16.28
C LYS A 105 10.68 -24.60 -17.44
#